data_AF-A0A5E5Q893-F1
#
_entry.id   AF-A0A5E5Q893-F1
#
_cell.length_a   1.000
_cell.length_b   1.000
_cell.length_c   1.000
_cell.angle_alpha   90.00
_cell.angle_beta   90.00
_cell.angle_gamma   90.00
#
_symmetry.space_group_name_H-M   'P 1'
#
loop_
_entity.id
_entity.type
_entity.pdbx_description
1 polymer ?
#
loop_
_entity_poly.entity_id
_entity_poly.type
_entity_poly.pdbx_seq_one_letter_code
_entity_poly.pdbx_strand_id
1 'polypeptide(L)'
;MKASIQDFNQDSDSNITIEDVKVWFFETEKLIRTTANLSLEVTSQQAINQLRYAAHHILKSDKQEDVIEAYKHCKRAYYDTLDLFILTLNDRFVTSLVYVEDSEKRTNIAEKLKKILIKIQTERFKVQTRVEYYDSIQSQLIESLNLLEELSLAASISSDTQEQELQKVIDENEQLRNHNNKLENDVEKHIQEQSAKITKNSYWFAIVLTILTPVGLLFQGSLTDYFRDPTTKVEYSLNLDKASNLPSLGKK
;
A
#
# COMPACT_ATOMS: atom_id res chain seq x y z
N MET A 1 30.10 -36.69 -10.15
CA MET A 1 29.81 -35.79 -9.02
C MET A 1 28.78 -36.47 -8.14
N LYS A 2 29.19 -36.99 -6.97
CA LYS A 2 28.26 -37.42 -5.92
C LYS A 2 27.92 -36.16 -5.12
N ALA A 3 26.66 -35.75 -5.11
CA ALA A 3 26.22 -34.38 -4.79
C ALA A 3 25.29 -34.31 -3.56
N SER A 4 25.39 -35.26 -2.63
CA SER A 4 24.54 -35.28 -1.44
C SER A 4 25.28 -35.86 -0.24
N ILE A 5 25.16 -35.18 0.90
CA ILE A 5 25.60 -35.66 2.24
C ILE A 5 25.05 -37.06 2.57
N GLN A 6 23.96 -37.46 1.90
CA GLN A 6 23.37 -38.80 1.96
C GLN A 6 24.36 -39.94 1.66
N ASP A 7 25.43 -39.69 0.90
CA ASP A 7 26.44 -40.70 0.57
C ASP A 7 27.50 -40.95 1.67
N PHE A 8 27.52 -40.12 2.74
CA PHE A 8 28.62 -40.08 3.71
C PHE A 8 28.19 -40.19 5.19
N ASN A 9 26.92 -40.43 5.47
CA ASN A 9 26.46 -40.62 6.85
C ASN A 9 26.77 -42.05 7.29
N GLN A 10 27.80 -42.23 8.12
CA GLN A 10 28.11 -43.52 8.73
C GLN A 10 27.35 -43.66 10.05
N ASP A 11 26.72 -44.82 10.28
CA ASP A 11 25.99 -45.12 11.53
C ASP A 11 26.91 -45.23 12.77
N SER A 12 28.22 -45.33 12.56
CA SER A 12 29.23 -45.29 13.63
C SER A 12 30.28 -44.21 13.37
N ASP A 13 30.35 -43.20 14.24
CA ASP A 13 31.34 -42.12 14.16
C ASP A 13 32.80 -42.61 14.32
N SER A 14 33.03 -43.89 14.62
CA SER A 14 34.34 -44.45 14.95
C SER A 14 35.31 -44.63 13.78
N ASN A 15 34.84 -44.66 12.53
CA ASN A 15 35.67 -44.89 11.32
C ASN A 15 35.78 -43.67 10.40
N ILE A 16 35.51 -42.48 10.93
CA ILE A 16 35.46 -41.25 10.15
C ILE A 16 36.87 -40.80 9.76
N THR A 17 37.05 -40.44 8.50
CA THR A 17 38.31 -39.92 7.98
C THR A 17 38.29 -38.40 7.90
N ILE A 18 39.47 -37.79 7.83
CA ILE A 18 39.59 -36.34 7.61
C ILE A 18 38.94 -35.89 6.29
N GLU A 19 38.86 -36.77 5.30
CA GLU A 19 38.24 -36.45 4.01
C GLU A 19 36.71 -36.35 4.15
N ASP A 20 36.10 -37.23 4.94
CA ASP A 20 34.67 -37.14 5.28
C ASP A 20 34.36 -35.82 5.99
N VAL A 21 35.24 -35.41 6.93
CA VAL A 21 35.12 -34.12 7.63
C VAL A 21 35.16 -32.95 6.65
N LYS A 22 36.07 -32.95 5.68
CA LYS A 22 36.16 -31.87 4.67
C LYS A 22 34.88 -31.77 3.85
N VAL A 23 34.33 -32.90 3.40
CA VAL A 23 33.06 -32.91 2.64
C VAL A 23 31.96 -32.27 3.49
N TRP A 24 31.79 -32.73 4.73
CA TRP A 24 30.79 -32.17 5.64
C TRP A 24 31.02 -30.68 5.93
N PHE A 25 32.26 -30.27 6.13
CA PHE A 25 32.61 -28.87 6.38
C PHE A 25 32.15 -27.96 5.22
N PHE A 26 32.51 -28.33 3.98
CA PHE A 26 32.18 -27.53 2.80
C PHE A 26 30.68 -27.55 2.48
N GLU A 27 30.02 -28.70 2.57
CA GLU A 27 28.58 -28.78 2.32
C GLU A 27 27.78 -27.99 3.38
N THR A 28 28.23 -28.01 4.63
CA THR A 28 27.62 -27.21 5.68
C THR A 28 27.85 -25.72 5.48
N GLU A 29 29.05 -25.31 5.08
CA GLU A 29 29.35 -23.91 4.75
C GLU A 29 28.47 -23.40 3.60
N LYS A 30 28.30 -24.20 2.55
CA LYS A 30 27.40 -23.88 1.42
C LYS A 30 25.97 -23.68 1.91
N LEU A 31 25.45 -24.61 2.73
CA LEU A 31 24.11 -24.50 3.27
C LEU A 31 23.95 -23.21 4.10
N ILE A 32 24.91 -22.89 4.97
CA ILE A 32 24.90 -21.64 5.76
C ILE A 32 24.81 -20.42 4.85
N ARG A 33 25.63 -20.36 3.80
CA ARG A 33 25.63 -19.24 2.85
C ARG A 33 24.30 -19.11 2.12
N THR A 34 23.76 -20.21 1.61
CA THR A 34 22.48 -20.19 0.89
C THR A 34 21.35 -19.77 1.82
N THR A 35 21.29 -20.28 3.05
CA THR A 35 20.26 -19.88 4.03
C THR A 35 20.41 -18.42 4.45
N ALA A 36 21.63 -17.94 4.67
CA ALA A 36 21.88 -16.53 5.02
C ALA A 36 21.46 -15.55 3.90
N ASN A 37 21.50 -15.97 2.62
CA ASN A 37 21.01 -15.15 1.52
C ASN A 37 19.48 -14.98 1.51
N LEU A 38 18.74 -15.78 2.27
CA LEU A 38 17.27 -15.69 2.34
C LEU A 38 16.80 -14.59 3.28
N SER A 39 17.60 -14.19 4.28
CA SER A 39 17.26 -13.11 5.20
C SER A 39 18.50 -12.41 5.73
N LEU A 40 18.53 -11.08 5.55
CA LEU A 40 19.60 -10.22 6.07
C LEU A 40 19.55 -10.07 7.60
N GLU A 41 18.41 -10.38 8.22
CA GLU A 41 18.18 -10.19 9.65
C GLU A 41 18.48 -11.46 10.47
N VAL A 42 18.55 -12.62 9.81
CA VAL A 42 18.72 -13.91 10.47
C VAL A 42 20.18 -14.34 10.43
N THR A 43 20.84 -14.29 11.59
CA THR A 43 22.27 -14.67 11.68
C THR A 43 22.43 -16.17 11.88
N SER A 44 23.23 -16.81 11.01
CA SER A 44 23.67 -18.21 11.19
C SER A 44 24.79 -18.35 12.22
N GLN A 45 24.86 -17.45 13.22
CA GLN A 45 26.00 -17.30 14.12
C GLN A 45 26.33 -18.60 14.86
N GLN A 46 25.31 -19.33 15.29
CA GLN A 46 25.48 -20.60 15.98
C GLN A 46 26.15 -21.65 15.07
N ALA A 47 25.65 -21.84 13.86
CA ALA A 47 26.23 -22.78 12.89
C ALA A 47 27.64 -22.37 12.45
N ILE A 48 27.90 -21.07 12.27
CA ILE A 48 29.25 -20.55 11.97
C ILE A 48 30.22 -20.83 13.11
N ASN A 49 29.78 -20.65 14.36
CA ASN A 49 30.61 -20.96 15.52
C ASN A 49 30.92 -22.47 15.59
N GLN A 50 29.95 -23.33 15.27
CA GLN A 50 30.19 -24.78 15.17
C GLN A 50 31.22 -25.12 14.09
N LEU A 51 31.15 -24.51 12.90
CA LEU A 51 32.21 -24.68 11.87
C LEU A 51 33.57 -24.15 12.33
N ARG A 52 33.60 -23.08 13.13
CA ARG A 52 34.87 -22.60 13.71
C ARG A 52 35.48 -23.63 14.67
N TYR A 53 34.67 -24.27 15.51
CA TYR A 53 35.13 -25.37 16.36
C TYR A 53 35.59 -26.57 15.53
N ALA A 54 34.86 -26.92 14.46
CA ALA A 54 35.31 -27.96 13.53
C ALA A 54 36.69 -27.63 12.94
N ALA A 55 36.89 -26.41 12.45
CA ALA A 55 38.18 -25.96 11.93
C ALA A 55 39.30 -26.04 12.97
N HIS A 56 39.02 -25.71 14.24
CA HIS A 56 39.98 -25.84 15.32
C HIS A 56 40.45 -27.29 15.53
N HIS A 57 39.55 -28.26 15.43
CA HIS A 57 39.88 -29.68 15.55
C HIS A 57 40.54 -30.24 14.28
N ILE A 58 40.16 -29.77 13.08
CA ILE A 58 40.83 -30.12 11.82
C ILE A 58 42.33 -29.75 11.87
N LEU A 59 42.67 -28.59 12.43
CA LEU A 59 44.07 -28.17 12.60
C LEU A 59 44.88 -29.05 13.56
N LYS A 60 44.21 -29.89 14.35
CA LYS A 60 44.79 -30.82 15.33
C LYS A 60 44.56 -32.29 14.95
N SER A 61 44.20 -32.57 13.70
CA SER A 61 43.76 -33.88 13.21
C SER A 61 44.82 -34.99 13.18
N ASP A 62 45.96 -34.79 13.85
CA ASP A 62 46.97 -35.82 14.11
C ASP A 62 46.42 -36.97 14.96
N LYS A 63 45.32 -36.73 15.69
CA LYS A 63 44.62 -37.70 16.53
C LYS A 63 43.23 -38.01 16.00
N GLN A 64 42.81 -39.27 16.08
CA GLN A 64 41.50 -39.72 15.63
C GLN A 64 40.36 -39.06 16.42
N GLU A 65 40.56 -38.77 17.71
CA GLU A 65 39.56 -38.06 18.52
C GLU A 65 39.25 -36.67 17.97
N ASP A 66 40.26 -35.95 17.49
CA ASP A 66 40.07 -34.61 16.90
C ASP A 66 39.33 -34.69 15.56
N VAL A 67 39.55 -35.73 14.75
CA VAL A 67 38.79 -35.96 13.51
C VAL A 67 37.31 -36.20 13.82
N ILE A 68 37.01 -37.01 14.83
CA ILE A 68 35.64 -37.33 15.26
C ILE A 68 34.93 -36.07 15.80
N GLU A 69 35.60 -35.27 16.64
CA GLU A 69 35.00 -34.04 17.16
C GLU A 69 34.76 -33.00 16.05
N ALA A 70 35.69 -32.86 15.10
CA ALA A 70 35.48 -32.00 13.94
C ALA A 70 34.23 -32.41 13.13
N TYR A 71 34.04 -33.71 12.92
CA TYR A 71 32.86 -34.25 12.25
C TYR A 71 31.56 -33.92 12.99
N LYS A 72 31.52 -34.13 14.30
CA LYS A 72 30.34 -33.82 15.13
C LYS A 72 29.97 -32.35 15.07
N HIS A 73 30.97 -31.46 15.09
CA HIS A 73 30.75 -30.03 14.94
C HIS A 73 30.19 -29.66 13.56
N CYS A 74 30.66 -30.29 12.48
CA CYS A 74 30.09 -30.09 11.14
C CYS A 74 28.62 -30.56 11.07
N LYS A 75 28.31 -31.77 11.57
CA LYS A 75 26.91 -32.27 11.62
C LYS A 75 26.00 -31.35 12.43
N ARG A 76 26.48 -30.87 13.57
CA ARG A 76 25.71 -29.95 14.41
C ARG A 76 25.45 -28.63 13.69
N ALA A 77 26.47 -28.05 13.04
CA ALA A 77 26.30 -26.85 12.22
C ALA A 77 25.27 -27.06 11.10
N TYR A 78 25.31 -28.22 10.45
CA TYR A 78 24.37 -28.57 9.38
C TYR A 78 22.93 -28.58 9.87
N TYR A 79 22.67 -29.28 10.98
CA TYR A 79 21.35 -29.36 11.59
C TYR A 79 20.85 -28.02 12.11
N ASP A 80 21.69 -27.25 12.80
CA ASP A 80 21.36 -25.91 13.27
C ASP A 80 20.96 -25.00 12.08
N THR A 81 21.59 -25.17 10.92
CA THR A 81 21.27 -24.40 9.70
C THR A 81 19.95 -24.83 9.05
N LEU A 82 19.64 -26.13 9.04
CA LEU A 82 18.34 -26.63 8.55
C LEU A 82 17.18 -26.16 9.42
N ASP A 83 17.35 -26.15 10.75
CA ASP A 83 16.35 -25.60 11.67
C ASP A 83 16.14 -24.09 11.42
N LEU A 84 17.23 -23.35 11.22
CA LEU A 84 17.18 -21.92 10.88
C LEU A 84 16.48 -21.65 9.55
N PHE A 85 16.72 -22.52 8.55
CA PHE A 85 16.05 -22.43 7.25
C PHE A 85 14.53 -22.54 7.41
N ILE A 86 14.02 -23.51 8.18
CA ILE A 86 12.57 -23.67 8.40
C ILE A 86 11.99 -22.42 9.07
N LEU A 87 12.67 -21.86 10.08
CA LEU A 87 12.23 -20.65 10.75
C LEU A 87 12.16 -19.46 9.80
N THR A 88 13.21 -19.28 8.99
CA THR A 88 13.31 -18.20 8.01
C THR A 88 12.25 -18.36 6.91
N LEU A 89 12.02 -19.58 6.45
CA LEU A 89 10.97 -19.91 5.48
C LEU A 89 9.61 -19.45 6.04
N ASN A 90 9.25 -19.93 7.23
CA ASN A 90 7.96 -19.61 7.84
C ASN A 90 7.77 -18.09 8.04
N ASP A 91 8.80 -17.40 8.53
CA ASP A 91 8.77 -15.95 8.74
C ASP A 91 8.57 -15.16 7.43
N ARG A 92 9.36 -15.49 6.39
CA ARG A 92 9.24 -14.87 5.06
C ARG A 92 7.86 -15.10 4.46
N PHE A 93 7.29 -16.29 4.63
CA PHE A 93 5.94 -16.58 4.16
C PHE A 93 4.88 -15.76 4.91
N VAL A 94 4.89 -15.78 6.24
CA VAL A 94 3.90 -15.03 7.03
C VAL A 94 3.94 -13.54 6.69
N THR A 95 5.15 -12.99 6.52
CA THR A 95 5.33 -11.57 6.21
C THR A 95 4.94 -11.24 4.76
N SER A 96 5.39 -12.03 3.79
CA SER A 96 5.25 -11.65 2.37
C SER A 96 3.91 -12.05 1.77
N LEU A 97 3.23 -13.07 2.31
CA LEU A 97 1.95 -13.57 1.79
C LEU A 97 0.82 -12.52 1.89
N VAL A 98 0.91 -11.61 2.86
CA VAL A 98 -0.06 -10.51 3.03
C VAL A 98 -0.05 -9.56 1.83
N TYR A 99 1.10 -9.40 1.18
CA TYR A 99 1.26 -8.52 0.02
C TYR A 99 0.85 -9.16 -1.31
N VAL A 100 0.31 -10.38 -1.30
CA VAL A 100 -0.25 -11.01 -2.50
C VAL A 100 -1.74 -10.66 -2.59
N GLU A 101 -2.11 -9.80 -3.53
CA GLU A 101 -3.51 -9.37 -3.76
C GLU A 101 -4.38 -10.46 -4.38
N ASP A 102 -3.85 -11.20 -5.36
CA ASP A 102 -4.56 -12.29 -6.04
C ASP A 102 -4.90 -13.39 -5.03
N SER A 103 -6.19 -13.48 -4.68
CA SER A 103 -6.66 -14.41 -3.66
C SER A 103 -6.51 -15.88 -4.05
N GLU A 104 -6.55 -16.21 -5.34
CA GLU A 104 -6.39 -17.59 -5.82
C GLU A 104 -4.92 -17.99 -5.70
N LYS A 105 -4.00 -17.13 -6.21
CA LYS A 105 -2.56 -17.35 -6.06
C LYS A 105 -2.13 -17.41 -4.60
N ARG A 106 -2.62 -16.49 -3.77
CA ARG A 106 -2.33 -16.46 -2.33
C ARG A 106 -2.75 -17.76 -1.66
N THR A 107 -3.95 -18.26 -1.97
CA THR A 107 -4.45 -19.53 -1.42
C THR A 107 -3.59 -20.71 -1.87
N ASN A 108 -3.25 -20.78 -3.15
CA ASN A 108 -2.43 -21.86 -3.71
C ASN A 108 -1.03 -21.89 -3.07
N ILE A 109 -0.36 -20.74 -2.98
CA ILE A 109 0.95 -20.62 -2.33
C ILE A 109 0.88 -21.04 -0.86
N ALA A 110 -0.16 -20.59 -0.13
CA ALA A 110 -0.37 -20.98 1.26
C ALA A 110 -0.59 -22.49 1.43
N GLU A 111 -1.33 -23.13 0.53
CA GLU A 111 -1.56 -24.57 0.55
C GLU A 111 -0.28 -25.37 0.27
N LYS A 112 0.54 -24.94 -0.71
CA LYS A 112 1.85 -25.55 -0.99
C LYS A 112 2.76 -25.47 0.23
N LEU A 113 2.84 -24.31 0.88
CA LEU A 113 3.61 -24.15 2.12
C LEU A 113 3.10 -25.07 3.22
N LYS A 114 1.78 -25.10 3.44
CA LYS A 114 1.16 -25.95 4.45
C LYS A 114 1.50 -27.42 4.23
N LYS A 115 1.51 -27.90 2.98
CA LYS A 115 1.91 -29.29 2.66
C LYS A 115 3.36 -29.56 3.07
N ILE A 116 4.29 -28.67 2.76
CA ILE A 116 5.71 -28.78 3.14
C ILE A 116 5.84 -28.82 4.67
N LEU A 117 5.22 -27.87 5.38
CA LEU A 117 5.31 -27.79 6.84
C LEU A 117 4.69 -29.01 7.54
N ILE A 118 3.54 -29.49 7.06
CA ILE A 118 2.92 -30.72 7.58
C ILE A 118 3.84 -31.92 7.34
N LYS A 119 4.47 -32.02 6.18
CA LYS A 119 5.39 -33.13 5.87
C LYS A 119 6.58 -33.12 6.81
N ILE A 120 7.25 -31.98 6.97
CA ILE A 120 8.37 -31.82 7.93
C ILE A 120 7.93 -32.22 9.34
N GLN A 121 6.77 -31.73 9.78
CA GLN A 121 6.30 -32.00 11.14
C GLN A 121 5.86 -33.44 11.35
N THR A 122 5.33 -34.09 10.31
CA THR A 122 4.98 -35.51 10.35
C THR A 122 6.23 -36.37 10.48
N GLU A 123 7.26 -36.08 9.67
CA GLU A 123 8.52 -36.83 9.74
C GLU A 123 9.20 -36.67 11.12
N ARG A 124 9.08 -35.50 11.78
CA ARG A 124 9.57 -35.29 13.15
C ARG A 124 9.07 -36.33 14.17
N PHE A 125 7.84 -36.80 14.03
CA PHE A 125 7.24 -37.78 14.95
C PHE A 125 7.35 -39.22 14.45
N LYS A 126 7.56 -39.41 13.15
CA LYS A 126 7.56 -40.72 12.50
C LYS A 126 8.95 -41.36 12.50
N VAL A 127 10.00 -40.58 12.26
CA VAL A 127 11.37 -41.08 12.16
C VAL A 127 11.95 -41.34 13.54
N GLN A 128 12.79 -42.37 13.65
CA GLN A 128 13.37 -42.77 14.94
C GLN A 128 14.70 -42.08 15.21
N THR A 129 15.40 -41.67 14.16
CA THR A 129 16.70 -41.03 14.28
C THR A 129 16.67 -39.56 13.89
N ARG A 130 17.55 -38.78 14.51
CA ARG A 130 17.73 -37.37 14.17
C ARG A 130 18.24 -37.17 12.74
N VAL A 131 19.02 -38.12 12.23
CA VAL A 131 19.54 -38.11 10.86
C VAL A 131 18.40 -38.17 9.85
N GLU A 132 17.52 -39.17 9.96
CA GLU A 132 16.37 -39.33 9.07
C GLU A 132 15.42 -38.12 9.06
N TYR A 133 15.28 -37.47 10.23
CA TYR A 133 14.51 -36.23 10.35
C TYR A 133 15.11 -35.09 9.49
N TYR A 134 16.41 -34.83 9.62
CA TYR A 134 17.05 -33.77 8.86
C TYR A 134 17.21 -34.09 7.38
N ASP A 135 17.34 -35.37 7.01
CA ASP A 135 17.29 -35.81 5.61
C ASP A 135 15.92 -35.47 4.99
N SER A 136 14.85 -35.63 5.76
CA SER A 136 13.50 -35.24 5.33
C SER A 136 13.40 -33.74 5.09
N ILE A 137 13.98 -32.90 5.96
CA ILE A 137 14.03 -31.44 5.76
C ILE A 137 14.84 -31.09 4.51
N GLN A 138 16.03 -31.67 4.35
CA GLN A 138 16.88 -31.43 3.19
C GLN A 138 16.17 -31.77 1.87
N SER A 139 15.39 -32.86 1.84
CA SER A 139 14.60 -33.24 0.66
C SER A 139 13.53 -32.21 0.26
N GLN A 140 13.13 -31.33 1.19
CA GLN A 140 12.13 -30.28 0.97
C GLN A 140 12.76 -28.92 0.65
N LEU A 141 14.09 -28.80 0.74
CA LEU A 141 14.78 -27.52 0.61
C LEU A 141 14.54 -26.85 -0.75
N ILE A 142 14.74 -27.59 -1.85
CA ILE A 142 14.56 -27.05 -3.21
C ILE A 142 13.11 -26.65 -3.47
N GLU A 143 12.15 -27.49 -3.08
CA GLU A 143 10.73 -27.20 -3.23
C GLU A 143 10.32 -25.94 -2.44
N SER A 144 10.86 -25.79 -1.22
CA SER A 144 10.64 -24.63 -0.38
C SER A 144 11.25 -23.35 -0.95
N LEU A 145 12.46 -23.43 -1.55
CA LEU A 145 13.11 -22.31 -2.21
C LEU A 145 12.34 -21.85 -3.45
N ASN A 146 11.88 -22.78 -4.28
CA ASN A 146 11.04 -22.47 -5.44
C ASN A 146 9.74 -21.78 -5.01
N LEU A 147 9.14 -22.22 -3.90
CA LEU A 147 7.94 -21.59 -3.38
C LEU A 147 8.19 -20.16 -2.86
N LEU A 148 9.36 -19.90 -2.27
CA LEU A 148 9.77 -18.54 -1.89
C LEU A 148 9.92 -17.63 -3.12
N GLU A 149 10.47 -18.16 -4.21
CA GLU A 149 10.56 -17.43 -5.48
C GLU A 149 9.17 -17.13 -6.05
N GLU A 150 8.26 -18.11 -6.08
CA GLU A 150 6.86 -17.91 -6.49
C GLU A 150 6.18 -16.82 -5.66
N LEU A 151 6.39 -16.83 -4.33
CA LEU A 151 5.86 -15.82 -3.42
C LEU A 151 6.44 -14.42 -3.71
N SER A 152 7.75 -14.32 -3.89
CA SER A 152 8.42 -13.06 -4.18
C SER A 152 7.92 -12.43 -5.49
N LEU A 153 7.73 -13.26 -6.53
CA LEU A 153 7.19 -12.81 -7.81
C LEU A 153 5.73 -12.34 -7.66
N ALA A 154 4.90 -13.09 -6.93
CA ALA A 154 3.51 -12.74 -6.70
C ALA A 154 3.37 -11.42 -5.92
N ALA A 155 4.22 -11.19 -4.91
CA ALA A 155 4.24 -9.96 -4.13
C ALA A 155 4.76 -8.76 -4.96
N SER A 156 5.78 -8.95 -5.80
CA SER A 156 6.32 -7.89 -6.67
C SER A 156 5.30 -7.38 -7.67
N ILE A 157 4.57 -8.29 -8.33
CA ILE A 157 3.52 -7.91 -9.29
C ILE A 157 2.44 -7.08 -8.59
N SER A 158 2.09 -7.44 -7.35
CA SER A 158 1.12 -6.69 -6.55
C SER A 158 1.62 -5.27 -6.23
N SER A 159 2.90 -5.13 -5.87
CA SER A 159 3.52 -3.84 -5.56
C SER A 159 3.54 -2.91 -6.78
N ASP A 160 3.95 -3.42 -7.94
CA ASP A 160 4.02 -2.63 -9.17
C ASP A 160 2.62 -2.17 -9.62
N THR A 161 1.61 -3.00 -9.40
CA THR A 161 0.21 -2.68 -9.73
C THR A 161 -0.33 -1.60 -8.79
N GLN A 162 -0.06 -1.69 -7.48
CA GLN A 162 -0.44 -0.65 -6.51
C GLN A 162 0.21 0.70 -6.81
N GLU A 163 1.48 0.73 -7.20
CA GLU A 163 2.18 1.97 -7.50
C GLU A 163 1.58 2.66 -8.74
N GLN A 164 1.20 1.88 -9.76
CA GLN A 164 0.48 2.40 -10.93
C GLN A 164 -0.92 2.91 -10.60
N GLU A 165 -1.69 2.21 -9.78
CA GLU A 165 -3.01 2.66 -9.34
C GLU A 165 -2.92 3.94 -8.49
N LEU A 166 -1.94 4.01 -7.60
CA LEU A 166 -1.69 5.20 -6.78
C LEU A 166 -1.34 6.41 -7.66
N GLN A 167 -0.47 6.23 -8.66
CA GLN A 167 -0.12 7.30 -9.58
C GLN A 167 -1.35 7.78 -10.36
N LYS A 168 -2.20 6.87 -10.82
CA LYS A 168 -3.45 7.22 -11.51
C LYS A 168 -4.38 8.02 -10.61
N VAL A 169 -4.53 7.65 -9.34
CA VAL A 169 -5.35 8.39 -8.37
C VAL A 169 -4.77 9.78 -8.11
N ILE A 170 -3.44 9.92 -8.04
CA ILE A 170 -2.77 11.23 -7.90
C ILE A 170 -3.08 12.11 -9.12
N ASP A 171 -2.94 11.58 -10.32
CA ASP A 171 -3.20 12.29 -11.58
C ASP A 171 -4.68 12.73 -11.67
N GLU A 172 -5.62 11.85 -11.30
CA GLU A 172 -7.06 12.17 -11.25
C GLU A 172 -7.35 13.28 -10.22
N ASN A 173 -6.70 13.26 -9.06
CA ASN A 173 -6.85 14.30 -8.04
C ASN A 173 -6.31 15.65 -8.53
N GLU A 174 -5.18 15.65 -9.22
CA GLU A 174 -4.61 16.86 -9.81
C GLU A 174 -5.53 17.46 -10.89
N GLN A 175 -6.12 16.61 -11.75
CA GLN A 175 -7.12 17.04 -12.73
C GLN A 175 -8.35 17.68 -12.06
N LEU A 176 -8.86 17.06 -10.99
CA LEU A 176 -9.99 17.59 -10.24
C LEU A 176 -9.67 18.94 -9.58
N ARG A 177 -8.47 19.09 -9.00
CA ARG A 177 -8.02 20.39 -8.44
C ARG A 177 -7.93 21.46 -9.52
N ASN A 178 -7.40 21.12 -10.69
CA ASN A 178 -7.35 22.04 -11.83
C ASN A 178 -8.75 22.43 -12.32
N HIS A 179 -9.70 21.49 -12.33
CA HIS A 179 -11.09 21.78 -12.68
C HIS A 179 -11.76 22.69 -11.65
N ASN A 180 -11.57 22.44 -10.36
CA ASN A 180 -12.09 23.28 -9.29
C ASN A 180 -11.53 24.71 -9.36
N ASN A 181 -10.22 24.87 -9.57
CA ASN A 181 -9.61 26.19 -9.73
C ASN A 181 -10.17 26.93 -10.94
N LYS A 182 -10.46 26.21 -12.04
CA LYS A 182 -11.08 26.81 -13.23
C LYS A 182 -12.52 27.25 -12.96
N LEU A 183 -13.30 26.41 -12.28
CA LEU A 183 -14.67 26.72 -11.85
C LEU A 183 -14.70 27.92 -10.91
N GLU A 184 -13.78 27.98 -9.94
CA GLU A 184 -13.67 29.10 -9.00
C GLU A 184 -13.34 30.41 -9.73
N ASN A 185 -12.39 30.38 -10.67
CA ASN A 185 -12.08 31.53 -11.52
C ASN A 185 -13.27 31.95 -12.40
N ASP A 186 -14.01 31.00 -12.97
CA ASP A 186 -15.19 31.30 -13.80
C ASP A 186 -16.33 31.89 -12.96
N VAL A 187 -16.53 31.40 -11.74
CA VAL A 187 -17.49 31.97 -10.78
C VAL A 187 -17.06 33.38 -10.37
N GLU A 188 -15.79 33.59 -10.02
CA GLU A 188 -15.28 34.90 -9.64
C GLU A 188 -15.41 35.91 -10.78
N LYS A 189 -15.09 35.49 -12.01
CA LYS A 189 -15.28 36.30 -13.22
C LYS A 189 -16.75 36.66 -13.44
N HIS A 190 -17.68 35.71 -13.27
CA HIS A 190 -19.11 36.01 -13.40
C HIS A 190 -19.62 36.93 -12.29
N ILE A 191 -19.14 36.79 -11.05
CA ILE A 191 -19.44 37.71 -9.95
C ILE A 191 -18.93 39.12 -10.28
N GLN A 192 -17.70 39.24 -10.78
CA GLN A 192 -17.12 40.53 -11.20
C GLN A 192 -17.89 41.16 -12.36
N GLU A 193 -18.27 40.38 -13.38
CA GLU A 193 -19.07 40.86 -14.52
C GLU A 193 -20.48 41.31 -14.09
N GLN A 194 -21.13 40.58 -13.18
CA GLN A 194 -22.42 40.99 -12.61
C GLN A 194 -22.29 42.24 -11.76
N SER A 195 -21.27 42.30 -10.89
CA SER A 195 -20.97 43.47 -10.07
C SER A 195 -20.74 44.71 -10.95
N ALA A 196 -19.90 44.60 -11.99
CA ALA A 196 -19.64 45.68 -12.94
C ALA A 196 -20.90 46.15 -13.70
N LYS A 197 -21.79 45.22 -14.09
CA LYS A 197 -23.11 45.55 -14.68
C LYS A 197 -24.00 46.28 -13.69
N ILE A 198 -24.06 45.85 -12.44
CA ILE A 198 -24.83 46.51 -11.37
C ILE A 198 -24.28 47.91 -11.12
N THR A 199 -22.96 48.09 -11.03
CA THR A 199 -22.35 49.40 -10.84
C THR A 199 -22.63 50.33 -12.01
N LYS A 200 -22.54 49.86 -13.25
CA LYS A 200 -22.84 50.65 -14.46
C LYS A 200 -24.32 51.06 -14.52
N ASN A 201 -25.23 50.15 -14.19
CA ASN A 201 -26.68 50.44 -14.17
C ASN A 201 -27.05 51.38 -13.02
N SER A 202 -26.45 51.22 -11.85
CA SER A 202 -26.61 52.11 -10.69
C SER A 202 -26.12 53.53 -11.00
N TYR A 203 -24.97 53.66 -11.67
CA TYR A 203 -24.43 54.94 -12.11
C TYR A 203 -25.37 55.64 -13.11
N TRP A 204 -25.94 54.89 -14.06
CA TRP A 204 -26.92 55.41 -15.01
C TRP A 204 -28.20 55.89 -14.32
N PHE A 205 -28.69 55.15 -13.33
CA PHE A 205 -29.85 55.53 -12.53
C PHE A 205 -29.61 56.81 -11.72
N ALA A 206 -28.41 56.94 -11.13
CA ALA A 206 -28.00 58.15 -10.41
C ALA A 206 -27.92 59.38 -11.33
N ILE A 207 -27.43 59.21 -12.57
CA ILE A 207 -27.42 60.27 -13.60
C ILE A 207 -28.85 60.70 -13.95
N VAL A 208 -29.76 59.74 -14.17
CA VAL A 208 -31.17 60.05 -14.48
C VAL A 208 -31.82 60.82 -13.33
N LEU A 209 -31.59 60.41 -12.08
CA LEU A 209 -32.09 61.12 -10.90
C LEU A 209 -31.52 62.54 -10.80
N THR A 210 -30.21 62.71 -10.99
CA THR A 210 -29.58 64.04 -10.93
C THR A 210 -29.98 64.96 -12.08
N ILE A 211 -30.43 64.44 -13.23
CA ILE A 211 -31.00 65.25 -14.31
C ILE A 211 -32.49 65.57 -14.05
N LEU A 212 -33.27 64.62 -13.55
CA LEU A 212 -34.71 64.81 -13.30
C LEU A 212 -34.99 65.74 -12.13
N THR A 213 -34.14 65.74 -11.09
CA THR A 213 -34.38 66.55 -9.88
C THR A 213 -34.34 68.06 -10.16
N PRO A 214 -33.35 68.61 -10.90
CA PRO A 214 -33.34 70.01 -11.31
C PRO A 214 -34.42 70.34 -12.34
N VAL A 215 -34.73 69.44 -13.27
CA VAL A 215 -35.81 69.65 -14.25
C VAL A 215 -37.16 69.78 -13.55
N GLY A 216 -37.45 68.93 -12.57
CA GLY A 216 -38.67 69.06 -11.74
C GLY A 216 -38.74 70.36 -10.94
N LEU A 217 -37.60 70.89 -10.47
CA LEU A 217 -37.53 72.19 -9.78
C LEU A 217 -37.72 73.38 -10.74
N LEU A 218 -37.24 73.29 -11.99
CA LEU A 218 -37.41 74.34 -13.00
C LEU A 218 -38.85 74.49 -13.48
N PHE A 219 -39.64 73.40 -13.43
CA PHE A 219 -41.07 73.42 -13.79
C PHE A 219 -42.01 73.68 -12.60
N GLN A 220 -41.46 73.82 -11.38
CA GLN A 220 -42.23 74.00 -10.15
C GLN A 220 -42.96 75.37 -10.02
N GLY A 221 -42.74 76.30 -10.96
CA GLY A 221 -43.44 77.58 -11.04
C GLY A 221 -44.32 77.79 -12.28
N SER A 222 -44.18 76.97 -13.35
CA SER A 222 -44.92 77.17 -14.60
C SER A 222 -45.96 76.08 -14.90
N LEU A 223 -45.69 74.83 -14.51
CA LEU A 223 -46.63 73.72 -14.69
C LEU A 223 -47.47 73.46 -13.44
N THR A 224 -46.93 73.69 -12.25
CA THR A 224 -47.65 73.41 -10.99
C THR A 224 -48.88 74.29 -10.80
N ASP A 225 -48.87 75.53 -11.31
CA ASP A 225 -50.07 76.39 -11.32
C ASP A 225 -51.10 75.92 -12.36
N TYR A 226 -50.66 75.38 -13.51
CA TYR A 226 -51.55 74.76 -14.50
C TYR A 226 -52.24 73.48 -13.99
N PHE A 227 -51.57 72.70 -13.13
CA PHE A 227 -52.13 71.50 -12.49
C PHE A 227 -52.98 71.81 -11.24
N ARG A 228 -52.89 73.03 -10.69
CA ARG A 228 -53.66 73.45 -9.51
C ARG A 228 -54.89 74.30 -9.84
N ASP A 229 -55.02 74.78 -11.07
CA ASP A 229 -56.19 75.50 -11.56
C ASP A 229 -57.42 74.55 -11.62
N PRO A 230 -58.58 74.91 -11.02
CA PRO A 230 -59.77 74.05 -11.03
C PRO A 230 -60.37 73.84 -12.43
N THR A 231 -60.02 74.66 -13.42
CA THR A 231 -60.65 74.65 -14.75
C THR A 231 -60.01 73.66 -15.74
N THR A 232 -58.79 73.19 -15.50
CA THR A 232 -58.07 72.19 -16.33
C THR A 232 -58.13 70.77 -15.75
N LYS A 233 -59.04 70.50 -14.81
CA LYS A 233 -59.28 69.16 -14.22
C LYS A 233 -59.85 68.11 -15.18
N VAL A 234 -60.01 68.41 -16.46
CA VAL A 234 -60.80 67.56 -17.38
C VAL A 234 -59.96 66.65 -18.30
N GLU A 235 -58.64 66.79 -18.44
CA GLU A 235 -57.92 65.93 -19.42
C GLU A 235 -56.74 65.08 -18.94
N TYR A 236 -56.26 65.20 -17.70
CA TYR A 236 -55.31 64.21 -17.15
C TYR A 236 -55.62 63.88 -15.69
N SER A 237 -56.79 63.29 -15.45
CA SER A 237 -56.95 62.43 -14.28
C SER A 237 -56.10 61.18 -14.49
N LEU A 238 -55.00 61.05 -13.74
CA LEU A 238 -54.59 59.72 -13.29
C LEU A 238 -55.81 59.17 -12.55
N ASN A 239 -56.56 58.29 -13.22
CA ASN A 239 -57.71 57.59 -12.65
C ASN A 239 -57.25 56.81 -11.41
N LEU A 240 -57.27 57.47 -10.27
CA LEU A 240 -57.52 56.82 -9.00
C LEU A 240 -59.03 56.62 -8.95
N ASP A 241 -59.48 55.54 -9.58
CA ASP A 241 -60.85 55.07 -9.46
C ASP A 241 -61.16 54.93 -7.96
N LYS A 242 -61.98 55.87 -7.51
CA LYS A 242 -62.64 55.82 -6.22
C LYS A 242 -63.69 54.71 -6.34
N ALA A 243 -63.28 53.47 -6.09
CA ALA A 243 -64.19 52.34 -6.01
C ALA A 243 -65.11 52.50 -4.79
N SER A 244 -66.21 53.23 -4.96
CA SER A 244 -67.39 53.10 -4.10
C SER A 244 -68.18 51.90 -4.59
N ASN A 245 -68.10 50.78 -3.87
CA ASN A 245 -69.11 49.72 -3.93
C ASN A 245 -69.25 49.11 -2.54
N LEU A 246 -70.13 49.70 -1.74
CA LEU A 246 -70.83 48.99 -0.67
C LEU A 246 -71.79 47.98 -1.32
N PRO A 247 -71.89 46.74 -0.83
CA PRO A 247 -73.13 45.99 -0.89
C PRO A 247 -73.97 46.33 0.35
N SER A 248 -75.16 46.86 0.10
CA SER A 248 -76.26 46.89 1.07
C SER A 248 -76.74 45.46 1.35
N LEU A 249 -76.73 45.03 2.61
CA LEU A 249 -77.49 43.88 3.07
C LEU A 249 -78.41 44.30 4.21
N GLY A 250 -79.69 44.47 3.85
CA GLY A 250 -80.87 44.07 4.64
C GLY A 250 -81.17 44.80 5.95
N LYS A 251 -82.17 45.69 5.91
CA LYS A 251 -83.08 45.91 7.05
C LYS A 251 -84.22 44.90 6.99
N LYS A 252 -84.34 44.05 8.00
CA LYS A 252 -85.55 43.83 8.81
C LYS A 252 -85.19 43.06 10.06
#